data_AF-A0A3P7HI98-F1
#
_entry.id   AF-A0A3P7HI98-F1
#
_cell.length_a   1.000
_cell.length_b   1.000
_cell.length_c   1.000
_cell.angle_alpha   90.00
_cell.angle_beta   90.00
_cell.angle_gamma   90.00
#
_symmetry.space_group_name_H-M   'P 1'
#
loop_
_entity.id
_entity.type
_entity.pdbx_description
1 polymer ?
#
loop_
_entity_poly.entity_id
_entity_poly.type
_entity_poly.pdbx_seq_one_letter_code
_entity_poly.pdbx_strand_id
1 'polypeptide(L)'
;MPFQACLKVEKFGDLILKATEPQMVLFNLYDDWLKSISSYTAFSRLILILRALHVNNDKAKVTLKPDKTTITEPHHIWPTLTPEEWIKVEYQLKDLILADYGKKNNVNVASLTQSEIRDIILGMEISAPSQQRQQIAEIEKAAKDQAQLTATTTKTVNKHGEEIISTTTSNYEKQHFSSKTEWRVRAISATNLYLRTNNIYVSSDDIKENGYTYILPKNVLKKFITISDLRAQICGYLYGISPPDNNQIKEIRCIVMPPQWGTHQTVHVPEGLPQDEYLREMEPLGWIHTQPNELPQLSPQDVTTHAKLFAEHDGERTIVITCSFTPGSVSLCAYKLTPGGYEWGRQNTDKGNNPKGYLPSHYERVQMLLSDRFLGFFMVPAQGSWNYNFMGVRHNPNMKYELQPLKPKKFYHRIHRPSHFLDFTNVEESESFAADRENPLG
;
A
#
# COMPACT_ATOMS: atom_id res chain seq x y z
N MET A 1 -8.26 11.09 -26.38
CA MET A 1 -7.61 9.75 -26.40
C MET A 1 -6.45 9.70 -25.41
N PRO A 2 -6.20 8.59 -24.71
CA PRO A 2 -5.30 8.54 -23.54
C PRO A 2 -3.81 8.32 -23.91
N PHE A 3 -3.31 8.92 -24.99
CA PHE A 3 -1.94 8.68 -25.48
C PHE A 3 -0.84 9.13 -24.51
N GLN A 4 -1.12 10.11 -23.64
CA GLN A 4 -0.19 10.49 -22.57
C GLN A 4 0.14 9.32 -21.63
N ALA A 5 -0.77 8.34 -21.49
CA ALA A 5 -0.53 7.15 -20.68
C ALA A 5 0.56 6.24 -21.26
N CYS A 6 0.94 6.38 -22.54
CA CYS A 6 2.09 5.68 -23.12
C CYS A 6 3.36 5.96 -22.31
N LEU A 7 3.55 7.19 -21.81
CA LEU A 7 4.74 7.56 -21.02
C LEU A 7 4.83 6.80 -19.68
N LYS A 8 3.75 6.14 -19.23
CA LYS A 8 3.76 5.29 -18.04
C LYS A 8 4.28 3.86 -18.29
N VAL A 9 4.57 3.52 -19.54
CA VAL A 9 5.20 2.26 -19.92
C VAL A 9 6.70 2.35 -19.65
N GLU A 10 7.24 1.38 -18.91
CA GLU A 10 8.63 1.38 -18.40
C GLU A 10 9.67 1.55 -19.52
N LYS A 11 9.46 0.88 -20.66
CA LYS A 11 10.37 0.96 -21.81
C LYS A 11 10.54 2.39 -22.34
N PHE A 12 9.46 3.18 -22.34
CA PHE A 12 9.52 4.58 -22.77
C PHE A 12 10.06 5.49 -21.65
N GLY A 13 9.62 5.26 -20.41
CA GLY A 13 10.11 6.01 -19.24
C GLY A 13 11.62 5.91 -19.06
N ASP A 14 12.16 4.69 -19.11
CA ASP A 14 13.59 4.42 -18.96
C ASP A 14 14.43 5.05 -20.08
N LEU A 15 13.93 4.99 -21.32
CA LEU A 15 14.60 5.57 -22.49
C LEU A 15 14.65 7.11 -22.38
N ILE A 16 13.55 7.74 -21.97
CA ILE A 16 13.48 9.19 -21.77
C ILE A 16 14.42 9.61 -20.64
N LEU A 17 14.44 8.89 -19.53
CA LEU A 17 15.30 9.20 -18.38
C LEU A 17 16.79 9.03 -18.67
N LYS A 18 17.16 8.14 -19.60
CA LYS A 18 18.55 7.88 -19.99
C LYS A 18 19.03 8.76 -21.16
N ALA A 19 18.15 9.53 -21.79
CA ALA A 19 18.52 10.37 -22.92
C ALA A 19 19.44 11.52 -22.48
N THR A 20 20.63 11.61 -23.08
CA THR A 20 21.61 12.68 -22.83
C THR A 20 21.56 13.79 -23.89
N GLU A 21 20.90 13.53 -25.01
CA GLU A 21 20.73 14.46 -26.13
C GLU A 21 19.36 14.26 -26.80
N PRO A 22 18.88 15.25 -27.58
CA PRO A 22 17.67 15.10 -28.38
C PRO A 22 17.85 13.98 -29.42
N GLN A 23 17.02 12.94 -29.32
CA GLN A 23 17.06 11.77 -30.21
C GLN A 23 15.67 11.40 -30.70
N MET A 24 15.58 10.96 -31.97
CA MET A 24 14.34 10.42 -32.53
C MET A 24 14.39 8.89 -32.45
N VAL A 25 13.37 8.28 -31.82
CA VAL A 25 13.31 6.83 -31.62
C VAL A 25 12.04 6.26 -32.24
N LEU A 26 12.21 5.21 -33.05
CA LEU A 26 11.12 4.54 -33.75
C LEU A 26 10.59 3.37 -32.90
N PHE A 27 9.27 3.32 -32.72
CA PHE A 27 8.58 2.21 -32.06
C PHE A 27 7.34 1.79 -32.83
N ASN A 28 7.03 0.49 -32.78
CA ASN A 28 5.76 -0.05 -33.24
C ASN A 28 4.88 -0.39 -32.01
N LEU A 29 3.85 0.41 -31.75
CA LEU A 29 2.98 0.25 -30.58
C LEU A 29 2.10 -1.02 -30.60
N TYR A 30 2.04 -1.72 -31.73
CA TYR A 30 1.30 -2.98 -31.87
C TYR A 30 2.18 -4.22 -31.74
N ASP A 31 3.50 -4.06 -31.54
CA ASP A 31 4.45 -5.16 -31.59
C ASP A 31 4.20 -6.03 -32.85
N ASP A 32 3.78 -7.28 -32.67
CA ASP A 32 3.47 -8.21 -33.75
C ASP A 32 1.97 -8.55 -33.90
N TRP A 33 1.08 -7.84 -33.19
CA TRP A 33 -0.36 -8.14 -33.17
C TRP A 33 -0.99 -8.18 -34.57
N LEU A 34 -0.49 -7.37 -35.51
CA LEU A 34 -1.00 -7.32 -36.88
C LEU A 34 -0.82 -8.63 -37.67
N LYS A 35 -0.04 -9.59 -37.16
CA LYS A 35 0.05 -10.94 -37.74
C LYS A 35 -1.21 -11.77 -37.48
N SER A 36 -1.92 -11.51 -36.37
CA SER A 36 -3.04 -12.34 -35.91
C SER A 36 -4.37 -11.59 -35.80
N ILE A 37 -4.35 -10.26 -35.74
CA ILE A 37 -5.56 -9.42 -35.64
C ILE A 37 -5.51 -8.23 -36.60
N SER A 38 -6.70 -7.71 -36.94
CA SER A 38 -6.83 -6.53 -37.80
C SER A 38 -6.28 -5.25 -37.13
N SER A 39 -5.94 -4.25 -37.94
CA SER A 39 -5.52 -2.93 -37.45
C SER A 39 -6.58 -2.26 -36.56
N TYR A 40 -7.86 -2.44 -36.87
CA TYR A 40 -8.97 -1.95 -36.05
C TYR A 40 -8.94 -2.59 -34.65
N THR A 41 -8.83 -3.92 -34.58
CA THR A 41 -8.76 -4.66 -33.31
C THR A 41 -7.51 -4.30 -32.52
N ALA A 42 -6.36 -4.19 -33.18
CA ALA A 42 -5.10 -3.79 -32.56
C ALA A 42 -5.16 -2.37 -31.97
N PHE A 43 -5.81 -1.43 -32.68
CA PHE A 43 -6.06 -0.10 -32.17
C PHE A 43 -7.00 -0.11 -30.97
N SER A 44 -8.10 -0.86 -31.01
CA SER A 44 -9.02 -1.01 -29.88
C SER A 44 -8.32 -1.59 -28.64
N ARG A 45 -7.50 -2.62 -28.81
CA ARG A 45 -6.65 -3.19 -27.74
C ARG A 45 -5.72 -2.15 -27.15
N LEU A 46 -4.99 -1.42 -28.00
CA LEU A 46 -4.08 -0.36 -27.55
C LEU A 46 -4.81 0.70 -26.71
N ILE A 47 -5.95 1.19 -27.18
CA ILE A 47 -6.71 2.21 -26.46
C ILE A 47 -7.24 1.70 -25.13
N LEU A 48 -7.70 0.45 -25.08
CA LEU A 48 -8.15 -0.19 -23.84
C LEU A 48 -7.01 -0.26 -22.81
N ILE A 49 -5.82 -0.69 -23.23
CA ILE A 49 -4.63 -0.77 -22.38
C ILE A 49 -4.23 0.62 -21.87
N LEU A 50 -4.13 1.61 -22.76
CA LEU A 50 -3.74 2.96 -22.39
C LEU A 50 -4.77 3.63 -21.47
N ARG A 51 -6.07 3.38 -21.68
CA ARG A 51 -7.11 3.87 -20.78
C ARG A 51 -7.00 3.23 -19.40
N ALA A 52 -6.78 1.92 -19.33
CA ALA A 52 -6.59 1.23 -18.06
C ALA A 52 -5.33 1.75 -17.32
N LEU A 53 -4.22 1.96 -18.02
CA LEU A 53 -2.99 2.56 -17.47
C LEU A 53 -3.19 4.01 -17.00
N HIS A 54 -4.08 4.75 -17.65
CA HIS A 54 -4.47 6.10 -17.23
C HIS A 54 -5.28 6.06 -15.93
N VAL A 55 -6.31 5.21 -15.88
CA VAL A 55 -7.25 5.05 -14.76
C VAL A 55 -6.58 4.49 -13.51
N ASN A 56 -5.91 3.34 -13.63
CA ASN A 56 -5.23 2.69 -12.52
C ASN A 56 -3.98 1.95 -13.03
N ASN A 57 -2.86 2.66 -12.99
CA ASN A 57 -1.60 2.17 -13.55
C ASN A 57 -1.14 0.86 -12.91
N ASP A 58 -1.20 0.77 -11.58
CA ASP A 58 -0.72 -0.38 -10.83
C ASP A 58 -1.54 -1.64 -11.17
N LYS A 59 -2.89 -1.54 -11.12
CA LYS A 59 -3.75 -2.69 -11.44
C LYS A 59 -3.65 -3.09 -12.90
N ALA A 60 -3.60 -2.12 -13.82
CA ALA A 60 -3.47 -2.40 -15.25
C ALA A 60 -2.15 -3.15 -15.56
N LYS A 61 -1.04 -2.76 -14.93
CA LYS A 61 0.25 -3.47 -15.08
C LYS A 61 0.20 -4.91 -14.55
N VAL A 62 -0.49 -5.14 -13.43
CA VAL A 62 -0.69 -6.49 -12.89
C VAL A 62 -1.55 -7.32 -13.84
N THR A 63 -2.65 -6.75 -14.34
CA THR A 63 -3.54 -7.41 -15.31
C THR A 63 -2.83 -7.78 -16.62
N LEU A 64 -1.90 -6.94 -17.09
CA LEU A 64 -1.11 -7.23 -18.30
C LEU A 64 -0.12 -8.40 -18.13
N LYS A 65 0.26 -8.75 -16.89
CA LYS A 65 1.22 -9.83 -16.59
C LYS A 65 0.53 -10.90 -15.71
N PRO A 66 -0.34 -11.75 -16.29
CA PRO A 66 -1.18 -12.68 -15.53
C PRO A 66 -0.39 -13.80 -14.84
N ASP A 67 0.76 -14.19 -15.37
CA ASP A 67 1.64 -15.21 -14.77
C ASP A 67 3.11 -14.73 -14.74
N LYS A 68 3.92 -15.33 -13.85
CA LYS A 68 5.37 -15.13 -13.77
C LYS A 68 6.11 -15.61 -15.01
N THR A 69 5.52 -16.54 -15.74
CA THR A 69 6.05 -17.05 -17.01
C THR A 69 5.84 -16.07 -18.15
N THR A 70 4.93 -15.10 -18.00
CA THR A 70 4.66 -14.08 -19.01
C THR A 70 5.85 -13.14 -19.14
N ILE A 71 6.56 -13.27 -20.26
CA ILE A 71 7.70 -12.41 -20.62
C ILE A 71 7.27 -11.35 -21.63
N THR A 72 7.98 -10.23 -21.63
CA THR A 72 7.95 -9.24 -22.72
C THR A 72 9.26 -9.38 -23.49
N GLU A 73 9.18 -9.62 -24.79
CA GLU A 73 10.39 -9.75 -25.61
C GLU A 73 11.18 -8.42 -25.63
N PRO A 74 12.52 -8.46 -25.74
CA PRO A 74 13.35 -7.25 -25.67
C PRO A 74 12.96 -6.17 -26.70
N HIS A 75 12.47 -6.58 -27.87
CA HIS A 75 12.04 -5.66 -28.93
C HIS A 75 10.55 -5.28 -28.84
N HIS A 76 9.75 -5.99 -28.04
CA HIS A 76 8.33 -5.69 -27.81
C HIS A 76 8.10 -4.70 -26.66
N ILE A 77 6.93 -4.08 -26.66
CA ILE A 77 6.47 -3.15 -25.63
C ILE A 77 5.52 -3.87 -24.67
N TRP A 78 4.65 -4.73 -25.21
CA TRP A 78 3.63 -5.45 -24.46
C TRP A 78 4.05 -6.90 -24.18
N PRO A 79 3.50 -7.53 -23.12
CA PRO A 79 3.76 -8.93 -22.83
C PRO A 79 3.34 -9.85 -23.98
N THR A 80 4.14 -10.89 -24.23
CA THR A 80 3.81 -11.91 -25.24
C THR A 80 2.75 -12.84 -24.65
N LEU A 81 1.55 -12.79 -25.22
CA LEU A 81 0.35 -13.52 -24.76
C LEU A 81 -0.31 -14.23 -25.93
N THR A 82 -0.93 -15.37 -25.66
CA THR A 82 -1.76 -16.06 -26.67
C THR A 82 -3.06 -15.29 -26.95
N PRO A 83 -3.76 -15.56 -28.06
CA PRO A 83 -5.06 -14.94 -28.34
C PRO A 83 -6.08 -15.13 -27.22
N GLU A 84 -6.13 -16.31 -26.59
CA GLU A 84 -7.05 -16.64 -25.49
C GLU A 84 -6.72 -15.86 -24.21
N GLU A 85 -5.43 -15.67 -23.93
CA GLU A 85 -4.96 -14.86 -22.81
C GLU A 85 -5.28 -13.39 -23.03
N TRP A 86 -5.07 -12.88 -24.25
CA TRP A 86 -5.43 -11.52 -24.61
C TRP A 86 -6.92 -11.23 -24.37
N ILE A 87 -7.81 -12.16 -24.74
CA ILE A 87 -9.24 -12.01 -24.47
C ILE A 87 -9.49 -11.83 -22.97
N LYS A 88 -8.90 -12.67 -22.12
CA LYS A 88 -9.05 -12.58 -20.65
C LYS A 88 -8.53 -11.25 -20.11
N VAL A 89 -7.35 -10.82 -20.56
CA VAL A 89 -6.74 -9.54 -20.17
C VAL A 89 -7.61 -8.36 -20.60
N GLU A 90 -8.13 -8.36 -21.84
CA GLU A 90 -9.02 -7.31 -22.34
C GLU A 90 -10.30 -7.20 -21.51
N TYR A 91 -10.93 -8.32 -21.14
CA TYR A 91 -12.09 -8.30 -20.23
C TYR A 91 -11.74 -7.67 -18.87
N GLN A 92 -10.62 -8.06 -18.27
CA GLN A 92 -10.18 -7.52 -16.98
C GLN A 92 -9.84 -6.02 -17.05
N LEU A 93 -9.21 -5.56 -18.14
CA LEU A 93 -8.91 -4.14 -18.35
C LEU A 93 -10.19 -3.33 -18.53
N LYS A 94 -11.18 -3.87 -19.26
CA LYS A 94 -12.50 -3.24 -19.41
C LYS A 94 -13.20 -3.10 -18.06
N ASP A 95 -13.25 -4.17 -17.27
CA ASP A 95 -13.90 -4.17 -15.96
C ASP A 95 -13.21 -3.20 -14.99
N LEU A 96 -11.88 -3.08 -15.05
CA LEU A 96 -11.11 -2.10 -14.28
C LEU A 96 -11.53 -0.66 -14.59
N ILE A 97 -11.70 -0.32 -15.88
CA ILE A 97 -12.10 1.02 -16.32
C ILE A 97 -13.54 1.32 -15.89
N LEU A 98 -14.46 0.37 -16.11
CA LEU A 98 -15.87 0.54 -15.76
C LEU A 98 -16.07 0.65 -14.24
N ALA A 99 -15.35 -0.16 -13.45
CA ALA A 99 -15.42 -0.09 -11.99
C ALA A 99 -14.96 1.28 -11.44
N ASP A 100 -13.91 1.87 -12.02
CA ASP A 100 -13.47 3.21 -11.66
C ASP A 100 -14.51 4.28 -12.03
N TYR A 101 -15.09 4.18 -13.23
CA TYR A 101 -16.15 5.08 -13.69
C TYR A 101 -17.40 4.99 -12.79
N GLY A 102 -17.86 3.78 -12.48
CA GLY A 102 -19.02 3.54 -11.64
C GLY A 102 -18.80 4.07 -10.21
N LYS A 103 -17.60 3.90 -9.66
CA LYS A 103 -17.24 4.45 -8.34
C LYS A 103 -17.19 5.97 -8.34
N LYS A 104 -16.61 6.61 -9.37
CA LYS A 104 -16.49 8.07 -9.45
C LYS A 104 -17.83 8.77 -9.64
N ASN A 105 -18.72 8.17 -10.44
CA ASN A 105 -20.00 8.77 -10.81
C ASN A 105 -21.19 8.19 -10.04
N ASN A 106 -20.95 7.27 -9.10
CA ASN A 106 -21.97 6.54 -8.35
C ASN A 106 -23.02 5.87 -9.27
N VAL A 107 -22.55 5.22 -10.34
CA VAL A 107 -23.37 4.53 -11.34
C VAL A 107 -23.13 3.03 -11.26
N ASN A 108 -24.22 2.25 -11.30
CA ASN A 108 -24.13 0.81 -11.45
C ASN A 108 -23.65 0.46 -12.87
N VAL A 109 -22.45 -0.12 -12.99
CA VAL A 109 -21.85 -0.47 -14.29
C VAL A 109 -22.69 -1.42 -15.13
N ALA A 110 -23.56 -2.22 -14.50
CA ALA A 110 -24.44 -3.15 -15.18
C ALA A 110 -25.57 -2.45 -15.96
N SER A 111 -25.89 -1.20 -15.64
CA SER A 111 -26.91 -0.42 -16.34
C SER A 111 -26.39 0.31 -17.58
N LEU A 112 -25.10 0.17 -17.92
CA LEU A 112 -24.47 0.84 -19.05
C LEU A 112 -24.73 0.07 -20.36
N THR A 113 -25.10 0.82 -21.40
CA THR A 113 -25.24 0.33 -22.78
C THR A 113 -23.87 0.11 -23.43
N GLN A 114 -23.83 -0.67 -24.53
CA GLN A 114 -22.57 -0.91 -25.26
C GLN A 114 -21.98 0.37 -25.89
N SER A 115 -22.82 1.34 -26.26
CA SER A 115 -22.37 2.67 -26.71
C SER A 115 -21.73 3.45 -25.57
N GLU A 116 -22.34 3.49 -24.39
CA GLU A 116 -21.77 4.19 -23.23
C GLU A 116 -20.46 3.55 -22.77
N ILE A 117 -20.37 2.21 -22.75
CA ILE A 117 -19.12 1.50 -22.44
C ILE A 117 -18.01 1.90 -23.42
N ARG A 118 -18.32 1.96 -24.72
CA ARG A 118 -17.37 2.39 -25.76
C ARG A 118 -16.91 3.82 -25.52
N ASP A 119 -17.82 4.73 -25.24
CA ASP A 119 -17.55 6.15 -25.04
C ASP A 119 -16.70 6.39 -23.78
N ILE A 120 -16.94 5.65 -22.69
CA ILE A 120 -16.10 5.66 -21.48
C ILE A 120 -14.66 5.24 -21.82
N ILE A 121 -14.48 4.16 -22.58
CA ILE A 121 -13.16 3.66 -22.96
C ILE A 121 -12.44 4.67 -23.88
N LEU A 122 -13.17 5.31 -24.79
CA LEU A 122 -12.67 6.39 -25.64
C LEU A 122 -12.48 7.72 -24.87
N GLY A 123 -13.01 7.80 -23.66
CA GLY A 123 -12.86 8.91 -22.71
C GLY A 123 -13.64 10.15 -23.12
N MET A 124 -14.83 9.94 -23.68
CA MET A 124 -15.81 10.99 -23.89
C MET A 124 -16.54 11.26 -22.58
N GLU A 125 -16.94 12.51 -22.36
CA GLU A 125 -17.84 12.86 -21.25
C GLU A 125 -19.24 12.35 -21.59
N ILE A 126 -19.72 11.40 -20.80
CA ILE A 126 -21.09 10.91 -20.89
C ILE A 126 -21.88 11.37 -19.67
N SER A 127 -23.12 11.82 -19.92
CA SER A 127 -24.08 12.11 -18.85
C SER A 127 -24.39 10.83 -18.08
N ALA A 128 -24.41 10.90 -16.75
CA ALA A 128 -24.75 9.75 -15.92
C ALA A 128 -26.17 9.21 -16.29
N PRO A 129 -26.37 7.87 -16.37
CA PRO A 129 -27.68 7.29 -16.66
C PRO A 129 -28.73 7.75 -15.64
N SER A 130 -29.97 7.99 -16.09
CA SER A 130 -31.06 8.42 -15.21
C SER A 130 -31.38 7.36 -14.14
N GLN A 131 -31.75 7.80 -12.93
CA GLN A 131 -32.06 6.92 -11.78
C GLN A 131 -33.17 5.89 -12.11
N GLN A 132 -34.10 6.25 -12.99
CA GLN A 132 -35.18 5.37 -13.43
C GLN A 132 -34.66 4.16 -14.24
N ARG A 133 -33.61 4.33 -15.05
CA ARG A 133 -32.96 3.20 -15.75
C ARG A 133 -32.17 2.29 -14.81
N GLN A 134 -31.59 2.85 -13.76
CA GLN A 134 -30.85 2.09 -12.75
C GLN A 134 -31.77 1.13 -11.99
N GLN A 135 -32.98 1.59 -11.62
CA GLN A 135 -33.99 0.78 -10.94
C GLN A 135 -34.49 -0.39 -11.80
N ILE A 136 -34.68 -0.20 -13.11
CA ILE A 136 -35.14 -1.25 -14.03
C ILE A 136 -34.09 -2.37 -14.15
N ALA A 137 -32.80 -2.02 -14.25
CA ALA A 137 -31.72 -3.00 -14.34
C ALA A 137 -31.54 -3.81 -13.04
N GLU A 138 -31.81 -3.22 -11.88
CA GLU A 138 -31.80 -3.93 -10.59
C GLU A 138 -32.95 -4.94 -10.48
N ILE A 139 -34.14 -4.59 -10.98
CA ILE A 139 -35.32 -5.48 -11.00
C ILE A 139 -35.08 -6.68 -11.95
N GLU A 140 -34.52 -6.46 -13.14
CA GLU A 140 -34.19 -7.55 -14.08
C GLU A 140 -33.12 -8.50 -13.53
N LYS A 141 -32.14 -7.97 -12.79
CA LYS A 141 -31.12 -8.81 -12.14
C LYS A 141 -31.71 -9.66 -11.02
N ALA A 142 -32.61 -9.09 -10.20
CA ALA A 142 -33.31 -9.84 -9.16
C ALA A 142 -34.17 -10.97 -9.74
N ALA A 143 -34.80 -10.73 -10.91
CA ALA A 143 -35.58 -11.74 -11.62
C ALA A 143 -34.72 -12.88 -12.20
N LYS A 144 -33.48 -12.59 -12.63
CA LYS A 144 -32.52 -13.61 -13.09
C LYS A 144 -31.93 -14.43 -11.94
N ASP A 145 -31.63 -13.80 -10.80
CA ASP A 145 -31.08 -14.49 -9.63
C ASP A 145 -32.12 -15.45 -8.98
N GLN A 146 -33.42 -15.18 -9.14
CA GLN A 146 -34.50 -16.09 -8.72
C GLN A 146 -34.62 -17.37 -9.56
N ALA A 147 -34.09 -17.40 -10.78
CA ALA A 147 -34.19 -18.58 -11.66
C ALA A 147 -33.12 -19.65 -11.39
N GLN A 148 -32.16 -19.38 -10.50
CA GLN A 148 -30.97 -20.23 -10.31
C GLN A 148 -30.72 -20.70 -8.86
N LEU A 149 -31.79 -20.89 -8.07
CA LEU A 149 -31.70 -21.43 -6.71
C LEU A 149 -32.49 -22.75 -6.59
N THR A 150 -31.84 -23.87 -6.90
CA THR A 150 -32.20 -25.18 -6.33
C THR A 150 -31.16 -25.52 -5.25
N ALA A 151 -31.43 -25.13 -4.01
CA ALA A 151 -30.63 -25.51 -2.85
C ALA A 151 -31.16 -26.84 -2.29
N THR A 152 -30.28 -27.83 -2.13
CA THR A 152 -30.63 -29.11 -1.50
C THR A 152 -30.29 -29.06 0.00
N THR A 153 -31.30 -29.07 0.85
CA THR A 153 -31.15 -29.24 2.30
C THR A 153 -31.01 -30.72 2.65
N THR A 154 -29.98 -31.08 3.41
CA THR A 154 -29.83 -32.42 3.98
C THR A 154 -29.90 -32.36 5.49
N LYS A 155 -30.83 -33.13 6.09
CA LYS A 155 -30.94 -33.32 7.54
C LYS A 155 -30.04 -34.48 7.96
N THR A 156 -29.26 -34.32 9.03
CA THR A 156 -28.52 -35.43 9.64
C THR A 156 -28.45 -35.29 11.16
N VAL A 157 -28.47 -36.41 11.87
CA VAL A 157 -28.56 -36.47 13.34
C VAL A 157 -27.21 -36.92 13.90
N ASN A 158 -26.72 -36.25 14.96
CA ASN A 158 -25.49 -36.68 15.63
C ASN A 158 -25.74 -37.87 16.58
N LYS A 159 -24.67 -38.51 17.05
CA LYS A 159 -24.70 -39.67 17.97
C LYS A 159 -25.40 -39.43 19.34
N HIS A 160 -25.83 -38.21 19.63
CA HIS A 160 -26.59 -37.82 20.83
C HIS A 160 -28.03 -37.38 20.51
N GLY A 161 -28.51 -37.56 19.27
CA GLY A 161 -29.92 -37.35 18.92
C GLY A 161 -30.33 -35.92 18.57
N GLU A 162 -29.38 -34.99 18.45
CA GLU A 162 -29.68 -33.61 18.03
C GLU A 162 -29.72 -33.49 16.48
N GLU A 163 -30.79 -32.89 15.95
CA GLU A 163 -30.95 -32.62 14.52
C GLU A 163 -30.03 -31.47 14.09
N ILE A 164 -29.12 -31.73 13.15
CA ILE A 164 -28.33 -30.69 12.48
C ILE A 164 -28.94 -30.46 11.09
N ILE A 165 -29.45 -29.24 10.87
CA ILE A 165 -29.90 -28.78 9.55
C ILE A 165 -28.75 -27.98 8.94
N SER A 166 -28.07 -28.55 7.95
CA SER A 166 -26.99 -27.88 7.22
C SER A 166 -27.46 -27.44 5.85
N THR A 167 -27.61 -26.13 5.66
CA THR A 167 -27.88 -25.52 4.35
C THR A 167 -26.55 -25.30 3.65
N THR A 168 -26.25 -26.09 2.63
CA THR A 168 -25.02 -25.92 1.84
C THR A 168 -25.33 -25.07 0.61
N THR A 169 -24.87 -23.82 0.59
CA THR A 169 -24.74 -23.06 -0.66
C THR A 169 -23.53 -23.58 -1.45
N SER A 170 -23.70 -23.61 -2.77
CA SER A 170 -22.85 -24.18 -3.82
C SER A 170 -21.32 -24.19 -3.57
N ASN A 171 -20.66 -25.23 -4.08
CA ASN A 171 -19.21 -25.49 -4.07
C ASN A 171 -18.31 -24.34 -4.60
N TYR A 172 -18.86 -23.31 -5.23
CA TYR A 172 -18.11 -22.15 -5.71
C TYR A 172 -17.49 -21.31 -4.58
N GLU A 173 -18.17 -21.18 -3.43
CA GLU A 173 -17.66 -20.39 -2.30
C GLU A 173 -16.51 -21.07 -1.54
N LYS A 174 -16.36 -22.41 -1.66
CA LYS A 174 -15.21 -23.13 -1.07
C LYS A 174 -13.92 -22.97 -1.86
N GLN A 175 -13.98 -22.70 -3.17
CA GLN A 175 -12.78 -22.44 -3.99
C GLN A 175 -12.32 -20.97 -3.94
N HIS A 176 -13.19 -20.03 -3.55
CA HIS A 176 -12.88 -18.61 -3.43
C HIS A 176 -12.71 -18.12 -1.99
N PHE A 177 -12.53 -19.01 -1.01
CA PHE A 177 -11.99 -18.63 0.29
C PHE A 177 -10.46 -18.49 0.19
N SER A 178 -10.00 -17.56 -0.65
CA SER A 178 -8.60 -17.13 -0.60
C SER A 178 -8.39 -16.46 0.75
N SER A 179 -7.42 -16.96 1.52
CA SER A 179 -7.04 -16.33 2.78
C SER A 179 -6.84 -14.83 2.54
N LYS A 180 -7.51 -13.99 3.32
CA LYS A 180 -7.52 -12.50 3.25
C LYS A 180 -6.13 -11.85 3.49
N THR A 181 -5.05 -12.60 3.30
CA THR A 181 -3.65 -12.34 3.62
C THR A 181 -2.72 -12.88 2.53
N GLU A 182 -2.99 -12.59 1.25
CA GLU A 182 -1.98 -12.76 0.20
C GLU A 182 -0.83 -11.74 0.40
N TRP A 183 0.09 -12.08 1.31
CA TRP A 183 1.28 -11.29 1.59
C TRP A 183 2.19 -11.19 0.37
N ARG A 184 2.11 -12.16 -0.56
CA ARG A 184 2.90 -12.22 -1.80
C ARG A 184 2.57 -11.07 -2.74
N VAL A 185 1.28 -10.81 -2.99
CA VAL A 185 0.85 -9.66 -3.82
C VAL A 185 1.33 -8.36 -3.21
N ARG A 186 1.16 -8.18 -1.90
CA ARG A 186 1.67 -6.99 -1.21
C ARG A 186 3.19 -6.89 -1.25
N ALA A 187 3.92 -7.99 -1.15
CA ALA A 187 5.38 -8.00 -1.24
C ALA A 187 5.87 -7.54 -2.61
N ILE A 188 5.19 -7.95 -3.69
CA ILE A 188 5.46 -7.48 -5.05
C ILE A 188 5.12 -5.99 -5.15
N SER A 189 3.94 -5.56 -4.71
CA SER A 189 3.58 -4.14 -4.77
C SER A 189 4.53 -3.25 -3.95
N ALA A 190 5.03 -3.73 -2.81
CA ALA A 190 5.98 -3.01 -1.97
C ALA A 190 7.34 -2.80 -2.65
N THR A 191 7.71 -3.59 -3.67
CA THR A 191 8.96 -3.32 -4.43
C THR A 191 8.90 -2.02 -5.20
N ASN A 192 7.70 -1.51 -5.49
CA ASN A 192 7.47 -0.30 -6.27
C ASN A 192 7.31 0.96 -5.41
N LEU A 193 7.42 0.87 -4.08
CA LEU A 193 7.29 2.02 -3.17
C LEU A 193 8.31 3.13 -3.45
N TYR A 194 9.47 2.81 -3.99
CA TYR A 194 10.47 3.81 -4.38
C TYR A 194 9.96 4.78 -5.44
N LEU A 195 9.06 4.35 -6.34
CA LEU A 195 8.49 5.22 -7.38
C LEU A 195 7.65 6.34 -6.79
N ARG A 196 6.98 6.08 -5.65
CA ARG A 196 6.19 7.10 -4.94
C ARG A 196 7.06 8.17 -4.29
N THR A 197 8.35 7.90 -4.09
CA THR A 197 9.28 8.88 -3.52
C THR A 197 9.67 10.01 -4.49
N ASN A 198 9.27 9.90 -5.76
CA ASN A 198 9.45 10.97 -6.75
C ASN A 198 8.44 12.10 -6.55
N ASN A 199 7.25 11.79 -6.02
CA ASN A 199 6.17 12.75 -5.78
C ASN A 199 5.83 12.76 -4.29
N ILE A 200 6.48 13.66 -3.55
CA ILE A 200 6.25 13.83 -2.11
C ILE A 200 5.59 15.19 -1.89
N TYR A 201 4.39 15.16 -1.33
CA TYR A 201 3.64 16.34 -0.94
C TYR A 201 3.74 16.55 0.57
N VAL A 202 3.99 17.78 0.99
CA VAL A 202 4.02 18.14 2.42
C VAL A 202 2.86 19.09 2.66
N SER A 203 1.93 18.71 3.54
CA SER A 203 0.85 19.58 3.97
C SER A 203 1.42 20.60 4.95
N SER A 204 1.48 21.85 4.53
CA SER A 204 1.80 23.00 5.37
C SER A 204 0.56 23.87 5.51
N ASP A 205 0.06 24.04 6.74
CA ASP A 205 -0.88 25.11 7.07
C ASP A 205 -0.10 26.41 7.33
N ASP A 206 -0.83 27.54 7.44
CA ASP A 206 -0.27 28.86 7.69
C ASP A 206 0.70 28.86 8.89
N ILE A 207 1.86 29.50 8.69
CA ILE A 207 2.95 29.54 9.66
C ILE A 207 2.47 30.27 10.92
N LYS A 208 2.27 29.53 12.02
CA LYS A 208 2.16 30.15 13.35
C LYS A 208 3.55 30.66 13.73
N GLU A 209 3.70 31.98 13.88
CA GLU A 209 4.99 32.65 14.18
C GLU A 209 5.71 32.14 15.44
N ASN A 210 4.98 31.47 16.36
CA ASN A 210 5.49 31.01 17.66
C ASN A 210 5.72 29.48 17.74
N GLY A 211 5.71 28.74 16.63
CA GLY A 211 5.87 27.28 16.62
C GLY A 211 7.24 26.78 16.13
N TYR A 212 7.65 25.60 16.59
CA TYR A 212 8.84 24.94 16.05
C TYR A 212 8.67 24.53 14.59
N THR A 213 9.73 24.66 13.79
CA THR A 213 9.82 24.13 12.43
C THR A 213 10.66 22.87 12.40
N TYR A 214 10.10 21.78 11.87
CA TYR A 214 10.77 20.49 11.82
C TYR A 214 11.37 20.23 10.44
N ILE A 215 12.65 19.86 10.37
CA ILE A 215 13.35 19.57 9.12
C ILE A 215 13.64 18.07 9.03
N LEU A 216 13.01 17.40 8.07
CA LEU A 216 13.19 15.97 7.82
C LEU A 216 14.11 15.73 6.60
N PRO A 217 15.23 14.99 6.76
CA PRO A 217 16.11 14.67 5.63
C PRO A 217 15.45 13.75 4.62
N LYS A 218 15.57 14.10 3.33
CA LYS A 218 15.00 13.32 2.22
C LYS A 218 15.55 11.89 2.19
N ASN A 219 16.82 11.68 2.57
CA ASN A 219 17.44 10.35 2.51
C ASN A 219 16.78 9.35 3.48
N VAL A 220 16.49 9.77 4.72
CA VAL A 220 15.81 8.91 5.70
C VAL A 220 14.33 8.74 5.37
N LEU A 221 13.66 9.79 4.90
CA LEU A 221 12.27 9.70 4.45
C LEU A 221 12.10 8.71 3.29
N LYS A 222 12.92 8.84 2.23
CA LYS A 222 12.89 7.92 1.09
C LYS A 222 13.13 6.49 1.54
N LYS A 223 14.12 6.29 2.41
CA LYS A 223 14.43 4.96 2.94
C LYS A 223 13.26 4.42 3.78
N PHE A 224 12.65 5.23 4.65
CA PHE A 224 11.50 4.87 5.47
C PHE A 224 10.33 4.41 4.59
N ILE A 225 9.98 5.16 3.54
CA ILE A 225 8.95 4.76 2.56
C ILE A 225 9.29 3.43 1.88
N THR A 226 10.54 3.23 1.45
CA THR A 226 10.94 2.01 0.70
C THR A 226 10.99 0.74 1.54
N ILE A 227 11.02 0.85 2.87
CA ILE A 227 11.01 -0.30 3.77
C ILE A 227 9.59 -0.66 4.26
N SER A 228 8.59 0.16 3.97
CA SER A 228 7.21 0.01 4.44
C SER A 228 6.41 -1.06 3.70
N ASP A 229 5.16 -1.23 4.14
CA ASP A 229 4.11 -1.96 3.42
C ASP A 229 2.98 -1.00 3.04
N LEU A 230 2.23 -1.31 1.97
CA LEU A 230 1.13 -0.47 1.50
C LEU A 230 -0.14 -0.57 2.38
N ARG A 231 -0.21 -1.55 3.28
CA ARG A 231 -1.39 -1.80 4.12
C ARG A 231 -1.07 -1.80 5.61
N ALA A 232 -0.07 -2.55 6.04
CA ALA A 232 0.36 -2.59 7.42
C ALA A 232 1.21 -1.36 7.73
N GLN A 233 0.81 -0.60 8.75
CA GLN A 233 1.54 0.57 9.19
C GLN A 233 2.90 0.17 9.80
N ILE A 234 3.92 0.97 9.56
CA ILE A 234 5.18 0.93 10.29
C ILE A 234 5.44 2.31 10.92
N CYS A 235 6.20 2.36 12.00
CA CYS A 235 6.63 3.57 12.65
C CYS A 235 8.14 3.64 12.90
N GLY A 236 8.62 4.84 13.19
CA GLY A 236 9.95 5.08 13.73
C GLY A 236 9.93 6.27 14.67
N TYR A 237 10.74 6.22 15.72
CA TYR A 237 10.92 7.36 16.63
C TYR A 237 11.89 8.37 16.02
N LEU A 238 11.57 9.65 16.18
CA LEU A 238 12.33 10.76 15.64
C LEU A 238 13.23 11.32 16.73
N TYR A 239 14.52 11.41 16.43
CA TYR A 239 15.51 12.05 17.28
C TYR A 239 16.25 13.12 16.49
N GLY A 240 16.57 14.22 17.14
CA GLY A 240 17.22 15.35 16.48
C GLY A 240 17.80 16.36 17.45
N ILE A 241 18.24 17.48 16.87
CA ILE A 241 18.83 18.61 17.59
C ILE A 241 18.33 19.92 16.98
N SER A 242 18.36 20.98 17.77
CA SER A 242 18.30 22.33 17.20
C SER A 242 19.68 22.74 16.71
N PRO A 243 19.77 23.43 15.55
CA PRO A 243 21.02 24.00 15.11
C PRO A 243 21.44 25.14 16.05
N PRO A 244 22.74 25.39 16.24
CA PRO A 244 23.26 26.29 17.29
C PRO A 244 22.82 27.76 17.11
N ASP A 245 22.45 28.13 15.89
CA ASP A 245 22.01 29.44 15.45
C ASP A 245 20.50 29.67 15.65
N ASN A 246 19.68 28.62 15.75
CA ASN A 246 18.24 28.78 15.89
C ASN A 246 17.53 27.63 16.64
N ASN A 247 17.14 27.90 17.88
CA ASN A 247 16.43 26.94 18.74
C ASN A 247 14.97 26.64 18.30
N GLN A 248 14.37 27.47 17.45
CA GLN A 248 13.02 27.24 16.91
C GLN A 248 13.01 26.22 15.76
N ILE A 249 14.18 25.86 15.24
CA ILE A 249 14.34 24.82 14.22
C ILE A 249 14.70 23.50 14.90
N LYS A 250 14.06 22.42 14.46
CA LYS A 250 14.30 21.05 14.92
C LYS A 250 14.74 20.19 13.75
N GLU A 251 16.02 19.86 13.68
CA GLU A 251 16.57 19.01 12.61
C GLU A 251 16.52 17.54 13.02
N ILE A 252 15.73 16.75 12.30
CA ILE A 252 15.62 15.31 12.53
C ILE A 252 16.90 14.65 12.00
N ARG A 253 17.72 14.10 12.91
CA ARG A 253 18.99 13.45 12.56
C ARG A 253 18.89 11.94 12.51
N CYS A 254 18.00 11.34 13.28
CA CYS A 254 17.88 9.90 13.39
C CYS A 254 16.42 9.44 13.38
N ILE A 255 16.15 8.35 12.65
CA ILE A 255 14.93 7.55 12.78
C ILE A 255 15.28 6.22 13.44
N VAL A 256 14.75 5.98 14.63
CA VAL A 256 14.89 4.70 15.32
C VAL A 256 13.74 3.77 14.93
N MET A 257 14.05 2.58 14.43
CA MET A 257 13.06 1.54 14.12
C MET A 257 12.93 0.59 15.31
N PRO A 258 11.90 0.69 16.17
CA PRO A 258 11.71 -0.27 17.24
C PRO A 258 11.24 -1.64 16.72
N PRO A 259 11.40 -2.72 17.51
CA PRO A 259 10.60 -3.94 17.35
C PRO A 259 9.12 -3.59 17.27
N GLN A 260 8.41 -3.97 16.21
CA GLN A 260 7.03 -3.50 16.02
C GLN A 260 6.23 -4.44 15.14
N TRP A 261 4.91 -4.36 15.26
CA TRP A 261 3.99 -4.93 14.27
C TRP A 261 2.81 -3.99 14.02
N GLY A 262 2.35 -3.95 12.78
CA GLY A 262 1.31 -3.02 12.34
C GLY A 262 0.06 -3.70 11.82
N THR A 263 -1.08 -3.04 12.03
CA THR A 263 -2.34 -3.30 11.33
C THR A 263 -2.54 -2.23 10.25
N HIS A 264 -3.73 -2.16 9.66
CA HIS A 264 -4.08 -1.08 8.72
C HIS A 264 -4.50 0.22 9.42
N GLN A 265 -4.74 0.18 10.74
CA GLN A 265 -5.23 1.31 11.53
C GLN A 265 -4.21 1.82 12.55
N THR A 266 -3.34 0.95 13.06
CA THR A 266 -2.43 1.30 14.16
C THR A 266 -1.16 0.44 14.13
N VAL A 267 -0.13 0.89 14.82
CA VAL A 267 1.13 0.18 15.04
C VAL A 267 1.31 -0.12 16.52
N HIS A 268 1.91 -1.27 16.81
CA HIS A 268 2.22 -1.72 18.15
C HIS A 268 3.73 -1.79 18.33
N VAL A 269 4.20 -1.14 19.39
CA VAL A 269 5.60 -1.01 19.78
C VAL A 269 5.76 -1.38 21.26
N PRO A 270 6.98 -1.76 21.70
CA PRO A 270 7.29 -1.91 23.11
C PRO A 270 7.09 -0.61 23.88
N GLU A 271 6.88 -0.75 25.18
CA GLU A 271 6.74 0.36 26.10
C GLU A 271 8.10 1.04 26.35
N GLY A 272 8.06 2.37 26.49
CA GLY A 272 9.24 3.20 26.70
C GLY A 272 9.95 3.60 25.41
N LEU A 273 10.62 4.75 25.45
CA LEU A 273 11.48 5.19 24.36
C LEU A 273 12.83 4.48 24.39
N PRO A 274 13.43 4.21 23.21
CA PRO A 274 14.75 3.62 23.15
C PRO A 274 15.81 4.55 23.76
N GLN A 275 16.72 3.98 24.54
CA GLN A 275 17.91 4.66 25.04
C GLN A 275 19.15 3.99 24.45
N ASP A 276 20.08 4.80 23.96
CA ASP A 276 21.34 4.34 23.38
C ASP A 276 22.38 5.46 23.46
N GLU A 277 23.67 5.11 23.47
CA GLU A 277 24.76 6.09 23.52
C GLU A 277 24.73 7.05 22.32
N TYR A 278 24.41 6.56 21.12
CA TYR A 278 24.28 7.40 19.93
C TYR A 278 23.11 8.38 20.02
N LEU A 279 22.14 8.14 20.90
CA LEU A 279 20.97 9.01 21.09
C LEU A 279 21.17 10.05 22.20
N ARG A 280 22.23 9.95 23.02
CA ARG A 280 22.44 10.77 24.22
C ARG A 280 22.52 12.27 23.93
N GLU A 281 23.07 12.65 22.78
CA GLU A 281 23.23 14.05 22.36
C GLU A 281 22.01 14.57 21.57
N MET A 282 20.97 13.75 21.38
CA MET A 282 19.77 14.11 20.63
C MET A 282 18.53 14.11 21.54
N GLU A 283 17.60 15.02 21.28
CA GLU A 283 16.30 15.03 21.95
C GLU A 283 15.26 14.22 21.14
N PRO A 284 14.30 13.55 21.81
CA PRO A 284 13.19 12.93 21.12
C PRO A 284 12.25 14.01 20.56
N LEU A 285 12.00 13.95 19.26
CA LEU A 285 11.13 14.89 18.53
C LEU A 285 9.77 14.29 18.18
N GLY A 286 9.47 13.07 18.62
CA GLY A 286 8.20 12.40 18.36
C GLY A 286 8.36 11.13 17.51
N TRP A 287 7.41 10.87 16.62
CA TRP A 287 7.41 9.66 15.79
C TRP A 287 6.80 9.89 14.42
N ILE A 288 7.24 9.08 13.45
CA ILE A 288 6.71 9.02 12.09
C ILE A 288 6.06 7.66 11.89
N HIS A 289 4.93 7.60 11.20
CA HIS A 289 4.34 6.33 10.76
C HIS A 289 3.70 6.42 9.40
N THR A 290 3.63 5.28 8.72
CA THR A 290 2.91 5.16 7.43
C THR A 290 1.44 4.88 7.64
N GLN A 291 0.59 5.38 6.76
CA GLN A 291 -0.82 5.00 6.70
C GLN A 291 -1.26 4.65 5.27
N PRO A 292 -2.15 3.65 5.11
CA PRO A 292 -2.55 3.17 3.79
C PRO A 292 -3.40 4.17 2.99
N ASN A 293 -4.09 5.08 3.68
CA ASN A 293 -4.92 6.12 3.08
C ASN A 293 -4.62 7.45 3.77
N GLU A 294 -4.73 8.54 3.03
CA GLU A 294 -4.68 9.89 3.59
C GLU A 294 -5.97 10.20 4.35
N LEU A 295 -5.82 10.61 5.61
CA LEU A 295 -6.92 11.03 6.47
C LEU A 295 -6.98 12.56 6.52
N PRO A 296 -8.18 13.17 6.54
CA PRO A 296 -8.31 14.62 6.65
C PRO A 296 -7.88 15.14 8.03
N GLN A 297 -7.86 14.26 9.03
CA GLN A 297 -7.54 14.53 10.42
C GLN A 297 -6.57 13.49 10.96
N LEU A 298 -5.85 13.83 12.04
CA LEU A 298 -5.07 12.86 12.81
C LEU A 298 -6.01 11.75 13.32
N SER A 299 -5.57 10.50 13.41
CA SER A 299 -6.47 9.44 13.91
C SER A 299 -6.57 9.49 15.44
N PRO A 300 -7.72 9.09 16.03
CA PRO A 300 -7.84 8.96 17.49
C PRO A 300 -6.80 8.00 18.09
N GLN A 301 -6.41 6.97 17.33
CA GLN A 301 -5.37 6.02 17.68
C GLN A 301 -4.01 6.70 17.76
N ASP A 302 -3.68 7.60 16.83
CA ASP A 302 -2.41 8.33 16.85
C ASP A 302 -2.34 9.30 18.03
N VAL A 303 -3.44 10.00 18.35
CA VAL A 303 -3.54 10.86 19.54
C VAL A 303 -3.30 10.04 20.81
N THR A 304 -3.97 8.89 20.93
CA THR A 304 -3.82 7.99 22.08
C THR A 304 -2.38 7.45 22.18
N THR A 305 -1.80 7.06 21.06
CA THR A 305 -0.45 6.48 20.98
C THR A 305 0.61 7.51 21.32
N HIS A 306 0.53 8.71 20.73
CA HIS A 306 1.46 9.80 21.01
C HIS A 306 1.36 10.26 22.48
N ALA A 307 0.15 10.43 23.01
CA ALA A 307 -0.05 10.84 24.40
C ALA A 307 0.51 9.84 25.42
N LYS A 308 0.50 8.54 25.10
CA LYS A 308 1.07 7.47 25.96
C LYS A 308 2.59 7.36 25.82
N LEU A 309 3.12 7.44 24.60
CA LEU A 309 4.55 7.30 24.34
C LEU A 309 5.37 8.49 24.84
N PHE A 310 4.81 9.70 24.76
CA PHE A 310 5.52 10.94 25.08
C PHE A 310 4.97 11.63 26.34
N ALA A 311 4.30 10.87 27.22
CA ALA A 311 3.68 11.39 28.45
C ALA A 311 4.67 12.11 29.39
N GLU A 312 5.93 11.68 29.40
CA GLU A 312 7.00 12.20 30.25
C GLU A 312 7.88 13.25 29.56
N HIS A 313 7.60 13.57 28.29
CA HIS A 313 8.39 14.51 27.49
C HIS A 313 7.69 15.86 27.31
N ASP A 314 8.46 16.87 26.90
CA ASP A 314 7.93 18.18 26.56
C ASP A 314 7.04 18.08 25.30
N GLY A 315 5.72 18.06 25.53
CA GLY A 315 4.72 17.90 24.49
C GLY A 315 4.69 19.04 23.47
N GLU A 316 5.36 20.17 23.74
CA GLU A 316 5.50 21.27 22.79
C GLU A 316 6.53 20.97 21.68
N ARG A 317 7.45 20.03 21.92
CA ARG A 317 8.55 19.66 20.99
C ARG A 317 8.31 18.36 20.24
N THR A 318 7.37 17.54 20.69
CA THR A 318 7.13 16.21 20.12
C THR A 318 6.01 16.26 19.10
N ILE A 319 6.22 15.61 17.95
CA ILE A 319 5.26 15.60 16.85
C ILE A 319 4.90 14.19 16.39
N VAL A 320 3.76 14.07 15.70
CA VAL A 320 3.37 12.91 14.92
C VAL A 320 3.50 13.27 13.44
N ILE A 321 4.34 12.55 12.70
CA ILE A 321 4.38 12.66 11.24
C ILE A 321 3.61 11.48 10.65
N THR A 322 2.55 11.79 9.92
CA THR A 322 1.80 10.81 9.13
C THR A 322 2.36 10.77 7.71
N CYS A 323 2.64 9.57 7.20
CA CYS A 323 3.13 9.31 5.86
C CYS A 323 2.09 8.50 5.08
N SER A 324 1.23 9.21 4.34
CA SER A 324 0.08 8.64 3.65
C SER A 324 0.42 8.19 2.24
N PHE A 325 0.06 6.95 1.91
CA PHE A 325 0.23 6.43 0.56
C PHE A 325 -0.92 6.83 -0.36
N THR A 326 -0.65 7.69 -1.34
CA THR A 326 -1.59 8.06 -2.40
C THR A 326 -1.17 7.42 -3.74
N PRO A 327 -2.05 7.29 -4.74
CA PRO A 327 -1.70 6.68 -6.02
C PRO A 327 -0.55 7.42 -6.72
N GLY A 328 0.65 6.81 -6.74
CA GLY A 328 1.84 7.38 -7.39
C GLY A 328 2.63 8.41 -6.56
N SER A 329 2.21 8.69 -5.32
CA SER A 329 2.81 9.71 -4.47
C SER A 329 2.74 9.36 -2.98
N VAL A 330 3.36 10.22 -2.16
CA VAL A 330 3.28 10.19 -0.70
C VAL A 330 2.89 11.56 -0.18
N SER A 331 1.89 11.63 0.69
CA SER A 331 1.49 12.86 1.39
C SER A 331 1.98 12.82 2.82
N LEU A 332 2.62 13.88 3.30
CA LEU A 332 3.13 14.02 4.66
C LEU A 332 2.41 15.13 5.40
N CYS A 333 1.95 14.84 6.62
CA CYS A 333 1.39 15.84 7.54
C CYS A 333 2.04 15.68 8.91
N ALA A 334 2.43 16.79 9.53
CA ALA A 334 2.98 16.83 10.87
C ALA A 334 1.98 17.46 11.84
N TYR A 335 1.83 16.84 13.01
CA TYR A 335 0.89 17.26 14.05
C TYR A 335 1.56 17.33 15.41
N LYS A 336 1.12 18.27 16.25
CA LYS A 336 1.45 18.36 17.67
C LYS A 336 0.17 18.18 18.47
N LEU A 337 0.22 17.49 19.61
CA LEU A 337 -0.93 17.42 20.49
C LEU A 337 -1.08 18.69 21.32
N THR A 338 -2.32 19.11 21.55
CA THR A 338 -2.64 20.16 22.52
C THR A 338 -2.63 19.56 23.94
N PRO A 339 -2.57 20.39 25.00
CA PRO A 339 -2.73 19.91 26.37
C PRO A 339 -4.01 19.06 26.57
N GLY A 340 -5.12 19.48 25.96
CA GLY A 340 -6.38 18.72 25.97
C GLY A 340 -6.28 17.38 25.24
N GLY A 341 -5.55 17.32 24.13
CA GLY A 341 -5.27 16.06 23.44
C GLY A 341 -4.43 15.07 24.25
N TYR A 342 -3.45 15.57 25.01
CA TYR A 342 -2.67 14.75 25.94
C TYR A 342 -3.52 14.22 27.10
N GLU A 343 -4.40 15.03 27.67
CA GLU A 343 -5.32 14.60 28.72
C GLU A 343 -6.28 13.52 28.22
N TRP A 344 -6.94 13.77 27.08
CA TRP A 344 -7.85 12.81 26.47
C TRP A 344 -7.15 11.51 26.05
N GLY A 345 -6.00 11.62 25.37
CA GLY A 345 -5.28 10.45 24.85
C GLY A 345 -4.73 9.52 25.95
N ARG A 346 -4.38 10.07 27.12
CA ARG A 346 -3.97 9.27 28.29
C ARG A 346 -5.12 8.47 28.89
N GLN A 347 -6.31 9.07 28.95
CA GLN A 347 -7.51 8.44 29.52
C GLN A 347 -8.22 7.50 28.53
N ASN A 348 -7.97 7.66 27.23
CA ASN A 348 -8.66 6.86 26.21
C ASN A 348 -8.25 5.36 26.28
N THR A 349 -9.26 4.52 26.49
CA THR A 349 -9.16 3.05 26.44
C THR A 349 -9.87 2.45 25.24
N ASP A 350 -10.70 3.23 24.54
CA ASP A 350 -11.45 2.77 23.38
C ASP A 350 -10.55 2.74 22.14
N LYS A 351 -10.47 1.56 21.51
CA LYS A 351 -9.67 1.30 20.31
C LYS A 351 -10.50 1.38 19.02
N GLY A 352 -11.79 1.69 19.11
CA GLY A 352 -12.67 1.89 17.97
C GLY A 352 -12.30 3.10 17.12
N ASN A 353 -12.92 3.21 15.94
CA ASN A 353 -12.66 4.32 15.01
C ASN A 353 -13.24 5.67 15.46
N ASN A 354 -14.25 5.66 16.32
CA ASN A 354 -14.94 6.86 16.81
C ASN A 354 -15.06 6.82 18.34
N PRO A 355 -13.93 6.93 19.07
CA PRO A 355 -13.95 6.88 20.52
C PRO A 355 -14.61 8.13 21.10
N LYS A 356 -15.30 7.94 22.22
CA LYS A 356 -16.07 9.01 22.87
C LYS A 356 -15.15 10.17 23.28
N GLY A 357 -15.59 11.40 22.98
CA GLY A 357 -14.89 12.62 23.37
C GLY A 357 -13.71 13.01 22.48
N TYR A 358 -13.43 12.25 21.42
CA TYR A 358 -12.43 12.66 20.41
C TYR A 358 -12.87 13.94 19.70
N LEU A 359 -11.98 14.94 19.64
CA LEU A 359 -12.23 16.23 19.00
C LEU A 359 -11.02 16.67 18.15
N PRO A 360 -11.24 17.35 17.02
CA PRO A 360 -10.15 17.93 16.23
C PRO A 360 -9.28 18.96 16.97
N SER A 361 -9.77 19.54 18.07
CA SER A 361 -9.00 20.47 18.93
C SER A 361 -7.91 19.78 19.77
N HIS A 362 -7.85 18.44 19.75
CA HIS A 362 -6.82 17.67 20.46
C HIS A 362 -5.43 17.77 19.83
N TYR A 363 -5.33 18.27 18.60
CA TYR A 363 -4.07 18.41 17.90
C TYR A 363 -4.07 19.67 17.05
N GLU A 364 -2.87 20.10 16.67
CA GLU A 364 -2.65 21.19 15.75
C GLU A 364 -1.66 20.73 14.68
N ARG A 365 -1.81 21.22 13.44
CA ARG A 365 -0.80 21.00 12.41
C ARG A 365 0.41 21.89 12.68
N VAL A 366 1.59 21.36 12.38
CA VAL A 366 2.86 22.06 12.57
C VAL A 366 3.68 22.06 11.30
N GLN A 367 4.58 23.04 11.19
CA GLN A 367 5.39 23.22 10.01
C GLN A 367 6.48 22.15 9.92
N MET A 368 6.56 21.49 8.77
CA MET A 368 7.64 20.58 8.44
C MET A 368 8.19 20.89 7.05
N LEU A 369 9.51 20.79 6.90
CA LEU A 369 10.22 20.96 5.64
C LEU A 369 11.08 19.74 5.33
N LEU A 370 11.28 19.48 4.04
CA LEU A 370 12.20 18.44 3.58
C LEU A 370 13.53 19.06 3.16
N SER A 371 14.63 18.46 3.59
CA SER A 371 15.97 18.96 3.28
C SER A 371 16.86 17.88 2.66
N ASP A 372 17.70 18.28 1.72
CA ASP A 372 18.83 17.53 1.16
C ASP A 372 20.19 18.09 1.62
N ARG A 373 20.19 19.15 2.45
CA ARG A 373 21.43 19.80 2.94
C ARG A 373 22.21 18.94 3.92
N PHE A 374 21.55 18.00 4.60
CA PHE A 374 22.18 17.06 5.51
C PHE A 374 21.53 15.69 5.40
N LEU A 375 22.25 14.68 5.89
CA LEU A 375 21.82 13.29 5.88
C LEU A 375 21.43 12.89 7.30
N GLY A 376 20.25 12.26 7.43
CA GLY A 376 19.92 11.52 8.64
C GLY A 376 20.42 10.07 8.57
N PHE A 377 20.36 9.37 9.69
CA PHE A 377 20.67 7.94 9.80
C PHE A 377 19.55 7.16 10.48
N PHE A 378 19.71 5.84 10.52
CA PHE A 378 18.77 4.94 11.20
C PHE A 378 19.46 4.19 12.33
N MET A 379 18.69 3.94 13.37
CA MET A 379 19.00 2.97 14.42
C MET A 379 17.99 1.83 14.33
N VAL A 380 18.46 0.60 14.43
CA VAL A 380 17.62 -0.61 14.35
C VAL A 380 17.99 -1.57 15.48
N PRO A 381 17.17 -2.58 15.80
CA PRO A 381 17.51 -3.53 16.85
C PRO A 381 18.84 -4.24 16.53
N ALA A 382 19.72 -4.32 17.52
CA ALA A 382 21.02 -4.99 17.40
C ALA A 382 20.83 -6.48 17.06
N GLN A 383 19.87 -7.10 17.75
CA GLN A 383 19.50 -8.48 17.56
C GLN A 383 18.10 -8.61 16.95
N GLY A 384 17.96 -9.56 16.04
CA GLY A 384 16.68 -9.92 15.44
C GLY A 384 16.18 -8.93 14.39
N SER A 385 14.90 -8.60 14.49
CA SER A 385 14.12 -7.92 13.47
C SER A 385 13.50 -6.66 14.07
N TRP A 386 13.32 -5.60 13.28
CA TRP A 386 12.40 -4.51 13.64
C TRP A 386 10.95 -4.88 13.31
N ASN A 387 10.70 -5.71 12.29
CA ASN A 387 9.35 -6.10 11.86
C ASN A 387 8.92 -7.46 12.42
N TYR A 388 7.84 -7.49 13.18
CA TYR A 388 7.23 -8.69 13.79
C TYR A 388 5.88 -9.05 13.18
N ASN A 389 5.46 -8.46 12.06
CA ASN A 389 4.18 -8.80 11.41
C ASN A 389 4.03 -10.29 11.03
N PHE A 390 5.13 -11.00 10.77
CA PHE A 390 5.14 -12.46 10.52
C PHE A 390 5.66 -13.27 11.71
N MET A 391 5.93 -12.62 12.84
CA MET A 391 6.47 -13.22 14.06
C MET A 391 5.75 -12.66 15.30
N GLY A 392 4.45 -12.39 15.20
CA GLY A 392 3.70 -11.64 16.23
C GLY A 392 3.79 -12.27 17.62
N VAL A 393 3.87 -13.60 17.70
CA VAL A 393 4.03 -14.36 18.96
C VAL A 393 5.36 -14.04 19.68
N ARG A 394 6.38 -13.57 18.95
CA ARG A 394 7.69 -13.19 19.51
C ARG A 394 7.76 -11.72 19.94
N HIS A 395 6.73 -10.92 19.64
CA HIS A 395 6.65 -9.53 20.08
C HIS A 395 6.00 -9.49 21.47
N ASN A 396 6.60 -8.74 22.39
CA ASN A 396 6.06 -8.49 23.72
C ASN A 396 6.13 -6.99 24.02
N PRO A 397 5.04 -6.35 24.48
CA PRO A 397 5.05 -4.93 24.86
C PRO A 397 6.16 -4.55 25.85
N ASN A 398 6.56 -5.46 26.74
CA ASN A 398 7.59 -5.19 27.75
C ASN A 398 9.00 -5.67 27.34
N MET A 399 9.21 -6.00 26.06
CA MET A 399 10.51 -6.48 25.61
C MET A 399 11.55 -5.36 25.62
N LYS A 400 12.77 -5.71 26.07
CA LYS A 400 13.94 -4.84 25.94
C LYS A 400 14.68 -5.15 24.66
N TYR A 401 15.31 -4.15 24.08
CA TYR A 401 16.11 -4.27 22.88
C TYR A 401 17.26 -3.28 22.90
N GLU A 402 18.40 -3.70 22.36
CA GLU A 402 19.56 -2.84 22.10
C GLU A 402 19.49 -2.31 20.67
N LEU A 403 20.19 -1.21 20.39
CA LEU A 403 20.21 -0.60 19.08
C LEU A 403 21.59 -0.68 18.43
N GLN A 404 21.61 -0.56 17.11
CA GLN A 404 22.82 -0.39 16.32
C GLN A 404 22.57 0.56 15.14
N PRO A 405 23.57 1.35 14.73
CA PRO A 405 23.47 2.22 13.56
C PRO A 405 23.53 1.40 12.27
N LEU A 406 22.37 1.05 11.71
CA LEU A 406 22.29 0.26 10.48
C LEU A 406 21.06 0.64 9.67
N LYS A 407 21.13 0.45 8.34
CA LYS A 407 19.99 0.67 7.46
C LYS A 407 18.92 -0.42 7.69
N PRO A 408 17.65 -0.04 7.92
CA PRO A 408 16.58 -1.01 8.08
C PRO A 408 16.37 -1.83 6.81
N LYS A 409 16.10 -3.13 7.02
CA LYS A 409 15.71 -4.07 5.96
C LYS A 409 14.27 -3.80 5.54
N LYS A 410 13.90 -4.15 4.30
CA LYS A 410 12.54 -3.95 3.76
C LYS A 410 11.52 -4.83 4.49
N PHE A 411 10.25 -4.41 4.56
CA PHE A 411 9.16 -5.13 5.26
C PHE A 411 9.13 -6.65 5.02
N TYR A 412 9.31 -7.09 3.78
CA TYR A 412 9.27 -8.51 3.37
C TYR A 412 10.64 -9.19 3.29
N HIS A 413 11.68 -8.60 3.89
CA HIS A 413 13.01 -9.21 3.93
C HIS A 413 12.99 -10.56 4.68
N ARG A 414 13.83 -11.52 4.25
CA ARG A 414 13.84 -12.89 4.78
C ARG A 414 13.90 -12.98 6.31
N ILE A 415 14.67 -12.08 6.94
CA ILE A 415 14.85 -12.03 8.40
C ILE A 415 13.55 -11.73 9.16
N HIS A 416 12.58 -11.08 8.53
CA HIS A 416 11.30 -10.72 9.15
C HIS A 416 10.27 -11.85 9.08
N ARG A 417 10.55 -12.89 8.30
CA ARG A 417 9.59 -13.95 7.95
C ARG A 417 10.27 -15.34 7.85
N PRO A 418 10.98 -15.77 8.90
CA PRO A 418 11.77 -17.01 8.88
C PRO A 418 10.90 -18.26 8.68
N SER A 419 9.67 -18.31 9.18
CA SER A 419 8.75 -19.45 9.03
C SER A 419 8.54 -19.83 7.56
N HIS A 420 8.35 -18.85 6.68
CA HIS A 420 8.17 -19.10 5.24
C HIS A 420 9.37 -19.77 4.56
N PHE A 421 10.55 -19.80 5.18
CA PHE A 421 11.73 -20.48 4.65
C PHE A 421 12.00 -21.82 5.34
N LEU A 422 11.59 -21.96 6.61
CA LEU A 422 11.70 -23.21 7.36
C LEU A 422 10.67 -24.25 6.92
N ASP A 423 9.54 -23.84 6.35
CA ASP A 423 8.54 -24.79 5.82
C ASP A 423 9.09 -25.60 4.62
N PHE A 424 10.12 -25.10 3.92
CA PHE A 424 10.73 -25.80 2.79
C PHE A 424 11.69 -26.92 3.21
N THR A 425 12.34 -26.82 4.38
CA THR A 425 13.29 -27.85 4.84
C THR A 425 12.61 -29.17 5.22
N ASN A 426 11.31 -29.15 5.52
CA ASN A 426 10.55 -30.37 5.82
C ASN A 426 10.10 -31.13 4.55
N VAL A 427 10.16 -30.50 3.37
CA VAL A 427 9.80 -31.14 2.10
C VAL A 427 10.98 -31.94 1.54
N GLU A 428 12.22 -31.51 1.78
CA GLU A 428 13.43 -32.22 1.32
C GLU A 428 13.60 -33.59 1.99
N GLU A 429 13.10 -33.81 3.22
CA GLU A 429 13.06 -35.16 3.83
C GLU A 429 12.12 -36.13 3.10
N SER A 430 11.25 -35.64 2.21
CA SER A 430 10.35 -36.44 1.38
C SER A 430 10.94 -36.79 0.00
N GLU A 431 12.07 -36.17 -0.38
CA GLU A 431 12.73 -36.35 -1.69
C GLU A 431 13.83 -37.42 -1.67
N SER A 432 13.67 -38.49 -0.86
CA SER A 432 14.54 -39.68 -0.93
C SER A 432 14.27 -40.56 -2.17
N PHE A 433 13.70 -40.02 -3.26
CA PHE A 433 13.38 -40.74 -4.48
C PHE A 433 13.64 -39.90 -5.74
N ALA A 434 14.89 -39.52 -5.96
CA ALA A 434 15.41 -39.24 -7.30
C ALA A 434 16.90 -39.61 -7.35
N ALA A 435 17.17 -40.92 -7.38
CA ALA A 435 18.49 -41.42 -7.76
C ALA A 435 18.76 -41.03 -9.23
N ASP A 436 19.97 -40.55 -9.48
CA ASP A 436 20.54 -40.06 -10.75
C ASP A 436 19.88 -38.83 -11.39
N ARG A 437 20.36 -37.66 -10.95
CA ARG A 437 20.54 -36.53 -11.87
C ARG A 437 22.04 -36.33 -12.08
N GLU A 438 22.56 -36.83 -13.20
CA GLU A 438 23.82 -36.30 -13.74
C GLU A 438 23.65 -34.79 -13.89
N ASN A 439 24.50 -34.03 -13.20
CA ASN A 439 24.63 -32.59 -13.40
C ASN A 439 25.77 -32.35 -14.41
N PRO A 440 25.48 -32.12 -15.71
CA PRO A 440 26.52 -31.97 -16.72
C PRO A 440 27.16 -30.57 -16.70
N LEU A 441 26.73 -29.70 -15.80
CA LEU A 441 27.18 -28.32 -15.67
C LEU A 441 27.40 -28.02 -14.18
N GLY A 442 28.63 -28.26 -13.72
CA GLY A 442 29.12 -27.78 -12.43
C GLY A 442 29.07 -26.26 -12.34
#